data_AF-A0AAD7TJ49-F1
#
_entry.id   AF-A0AAD7TJ49-F1
#
_cell.length_a   1.000
_cell.length_b   1.000
_cell.length_c   1.000
_cell.angle_alpha   90.00
_cell.angle_beta   90.00
_cell.angle_gamma   90.00
#
_symmetry.space_group_name_H-M   'P 1'
#
loop_
_entity.id
_entity.type
_entity.pdbx_description
1 polymer ?
#
loop_
_entity_poly.entity_id
_entity_poly.type
_entity_poly.pdbx_seq_one_letter_code
_entity_poly.pdbx_strand_id
1 'polypeptide(L)'
;MSTASPTAFLLWAILSVLFLAFLVHHLWCYDKFKCLRWSAGRQPGAFKRVMTYSYLGAVPLFAVYSIGMSVIKYREGFIFTPDGKFLPMPVQLYHEPNRAWVLPLQFVFSFAWALEQ
;
A
#
# COMPACT_ATOMS: atom_id res chain seq x y z
N MET A 1 13.60 -4.51 1.44
CA MET A 1 12.67 -4.24 0.31
C MET A 1 13.07 -3.02 -0.54
N SER A 2 14.06 -2.20 -0.15
CA SER A 2 14.50 -1.00 -0.90
C SER A 2 15.18 -1.30 -2.24
N THR A 3 15.75 -2.49 -2.42
CA THR A 3 16.44 -2.95 -3.64
C THR A 3 15.52 -3.63 -4.66
N ALA A 4 14.23 -3.81 -4.37
CA ALA A 4 13.31 -4.44 -5.30
C ALA A 4 13.11 -3.59 -6.57
N SER A 5 12.88 -4.27 -7.69
CA SER A 5 12.74 -3.66 -9.01
C SER A 5 11.53 -2.71 -9.04
N PRO A 6 11.58 -1.61 -9.82
CA PRO A 6 10.45 -0.70 -9.98
C PRO A 6 9.19 -1.43 -10.49
N THR A 7 9.37 -2.44 -11.33
CA THR A 7 8.29 -3.28 -11.85
C THR A 7 7.59 -4.09 -10.76
N ALA A 8 8.31 -4.54 -9.73
CA ALA A 8 7.70 -5.27 -8.60
C ALA A 8 6.79 -4.35 -7.78
N PHE A 9 7.21 -3.11 -7.52
CA PHE A 9 6.37 -2.12 -6.83
C PHE A 9 5.14 -1.73 -7.65
N LEU A 10 5.26 -1.67 -8.97
CA LEU A 10 4.14 -1.40 -9.86
C LEU A 10 3.11 -2.55 -9.85
N LEU A 11 3.58 -3.80 -9.88
CA LEU A 11 2.71 -4.97 -9.72
C LEU A 11 2.00 -4.94 -8.37
N TRP A 12 2.71 -4.61 -7.28
CA TRP A 12 2.11 -4.45 -5.96
C TRP A 12 1.04 -3.36 -5.94
N ALA A 13 1.29 -2.22 -6.60
CA ALA A 13 0.30 -1.16 -6.70
C ALA A 13 -0.96 -1.62 -7.43
N ILE A 14 -0.83 -2.32 -8.57
CA ILE A 14 -1.96 -2.85 -9.33
C ILE A 14 -2.76 -3.85 -8.48
N LEU A 15 -2.09 -4.81 -7.85
CA LEU A 15 -2.73 -5.84 -7.03
C LEU A 15 -3.46 -5.21 -5.83
N SER A 16 -2.83 -4.26 -5.12
CA SER A 16 -3.47 -3.56 -4.00
C SER A 16 -4.70 -2.76 -4.44
N VAL A 17 -4.64 -2.06 -5.58
CA VAL A 17 -5.77 -1.29 -6.11
C VAL A 17 -6.92 -2.19 -6.57
N LEU A 18 -6.61 -3.29 -7.26
CA LEU A 18 -7.62 -4.28 -7.67
C LEU A 18 -8.29 -4.92 -6.47
N PHE A 19 -7.51 -5.29 -5.45
CA PHE A 19 -8.06 -5.86 -4.22
C PHE A 19 -8.93 -4.86 -3.47
N LEU A 20 -8.54 -3.59 -3.39
CA LEU A 20 -9.36 -2.53 -2.80
C LEU A 20 -10.69 -2.38 -3.55
N ALA A 21 -10.65 -2.30 -4.88
CA ALA A 21 -11.85 -2.17 -5.70
C ALA A 21 -12.78 -3.37 -5.53
N PHE A 22 -12.23 -4.58 -5.53
CA PHE A 22 -12.96 -5.81 -5.26
C PHE A 22 -13.60 -5.79 -3.87
N LEU A 23 -12.87 -5.39 -2.83
CA LEU A 23 -13.35 -5.36 -1.44
C LEU A 23 -14.47 -4.32 -1.26
N VAL A 24 -14.30 -3.13 -1.82
CA VAL A 24 -15.33 -2.07 -1.82
C VAL A 24 -16.59 -2.54 -2.56
N HIS A 25 -16.43 -3.14 -3.74
CA HIS A 25 -17.54 -3.67 -4.53
C HIS A 25 -18.26 -4.82 -3.79
N HIS A 26 -17.51 -5.75 -3.21
CA HIS A 26 -18.07 -6.84 -2.42
C HIS A 26 -18.86 -6.29 -1.22
N LEU A 27 -18.32 -5.34 -0.47
CA LEU A 27 -19.05 -4.73 0.66
C LEU A 27 -20.34 -4.04 0.22
N TRP A 28 -20.30 -3.38 -0.93
CA TRP A 28 -21.47 -2.73 -1.50
C TRP A 28 -22.55 -3.74 -1.90
N CYS A 29 -22.19 -4.82 -2.61
CA CYS A 29 -23.12 -5.87 -3.02
C CYS A 29 -23.68 -6.66 -1.84
N TYR A 30 -22.88 -6.91 -0.80
CA TYR A 30 -23.30 -7.73 0.33
C TYR A 30 -24.36 -7.03 1.18
N ASP A 31 -24.14 -5.76 1.54
CA ASP A 31 -25.05 -5.07 2.45
C ASP A 31 -25.07 -3.54 2.32
N LYS A 32 -24.57 -2.97 1.21
CA LYS A 32 -24.47 -1.52 0.99
C LYS A 32 -23.86 -0.77 2.18
N PHE A 33 -22.78 -1.30 2.75
CA PHE A 33 -22.11 -0.79 3.96
C PHE A 33 -22.97 -0.77 5.25
N LYS A 34 -24.18 -1.33 5.27
CA LYS A 34 -25.01 -1.38 6.50
C LYS A 34 -24.38 -2.21 7.60
N CYS A 35 -23.65 -3.28 7.25
CA CYS A 35 -22.90 -4.11 8.19
C CYS A 35 -21.72 -3.40 8.86
N LEU A 36 -21.24 -2.29 8.28
CA LEU A 36 -20.25 -1.42 8.95
C LEU A 36 -20.89 -0.53 10.02
N ARG A 37 -22.18 -0.18 9.91
CA ARG A 37 -22.78 0.81 10.79
C ARG A 37 -22.70 0.32 12.25
N TRP A 38 -21.98 1.06 13.10
CA TRP A 38 -21.77 0.72 14.52
C TRP A 38 -23.09 0.53 15.29
N SER A 39 -24.17 1.17 14.82
CA SER A 39 -25.52 1.07 15.41
C SER A 39 -26.34 -0.15 14.96
N ALA A 40 -25.78 -1.09 14.18
CA ALA A 40 -26.52 -2.23 13.62
C ALA A 40 -26.67 -3.37 14.64
N GLY A 41 -27.52 -3.15 15.65
CA GLY A 41 -28.17 -4.17 16.49
C GLY A 41 -27.29 -5.14 17.28
N ARG A 42 -27.93 -5.84 18.22
CA ARG A 42 -27.38 -6.86 19.13
C ARG A 42 -27.09 -8.16 18.36
N GLN A 43 -26.07 -8.14 17.49
CA GLN A 43 -25.57 -9.33 16.80
C GLN A 43 -24.16 -9.69 17.30
N PRO A 44 -23.87 -10.96 17.60
CA PRO A 44 -22.56 -11.42 18.09
C PRO A 44 -21.57 -11.44 16.91
N GLY A 45 -21.07 -10.26 16.52
CA GLY A 45 -20.23 -10.11 15.33
C GLY A 45 -19.20 -8.97 15.41
N ALA A 46 -19.02 -8.34 16.57
CA ALA A 46 -18.10 -7.21 16.74
C ALA A 46 -16.66 -7.54 16.29
N PHE A 47 -16.17 -8.74 16.56
CA PHE A 47 -14.84 -9.19 16.14
C PHE A 47 -14.70 -9.29 14.60
N LYS A 48 -15.72 -9.82 13.92
CA LYS A 48 -15.77 -9.91 12.45
C LYS A 48 -15.82 -8.52 11.79
N ARG A 49 -16.43 -7.55 12.47
CA ARG A 49 -16.49 -6.14 12.03
C ARG A 49 -15.13 -5.45 12.19
N VAL A 50 -14.45 -5.62 13.33
CA VAL A 50 -13.11 -5.07 13.55
C VAL A 50 -12.14 -5.59 12.50
N MET A 51 -12.15 -6.89 12.20
CA MET A 51 -11.35 -7.47 11.12
C MET A 51 -11.61 -6.78 9.76
N THR A 52 -12.88 -6.52 9.43
CA THR A 52 -13.24 -5.83 8.17
C THR A 52 -12.76 -4.38 8.14
N TYR A 53 -12.80 -3.68 9.29
CA TYR A 53 -12.26 -2.33 9.42
C TYR A 53 -10.75 -2.29 9.26
N SER A 54 -10.04 -3.24 9.85
CA SER A 54 -8.59 -3.33 9.73
C SER A 54 -8.17 -3.58 8.28
N TYR A 55 -8.87 -4.46 7.55
CA TYR A 55 -8.65 -4.63 6.10
C TYR A 55 -8.99 -3.38 5.27
N LEU A 56 -10.11 -2.70 5.58
CA LEU A 56 -10.47 -1.44 4.92
C LEU A 56 -9.48 -0.32 5.18
N GLY A 57 -8.74 -0.34 6.29
CA GLY A 57 -7.66 0.60 6.57
C GLY A 57 -6.32 0.19 5.96
N ALA A 58 -5.94 -1.07 6.11
CA ALA A 58 -4.66 -1.61 5.66
C ALA A 58 -4.50 -1.56 4.14
N VAL A 59 -5.54 -1.96 3.39
CA VAL A 59 -5.46 -2.09 1.92
C VAL A 59 -5.25 -0.73 1.23
N PRO A 60 -5.95 0.37 1.59
CA PRO A 60 -5.63 1.70 1.07
C PRO A 60 -4.22 2.17 1.45
N LEU A 61 -3.76 1.91 2.67
CA LEU A 61 -2.42 2.28 3.11
C LEU A 61 -1.34 1.54 2.28
N PHE A 62 -1.55 0.25 1.98
CA PHE A 62 -0.69 -0.49 1.06
C PHE A 62 -0.73 0.07 -0.36
N ALA A 63 -1.91 0.50 -0.86
CA ALA A 63 -2.00 1.13 -2.16
C ALA A 63 -1.21 2.45 -2.22
N VAL A 64 -1.34 3.30 -1.21
CA VAL A 64 -0.59 4.58 -1.12
C VAL A 64 0.91 4.32 -1.05
N TYR A 65 1.35 3.34 -0.24
CA TYR A 65 2.76 2.94 -0.16
C TYR A 65 3.29 2.48 -1.52
N SER A 66 2.61 1.53 -2.15
CA SER A 66 3.04 0.93 -3.42
C SER A 66 3.07 1.95 -4.56
N ILE A 67 2.07 2.85 -4.64
CA ILE A 67 2.02 3.93 -5.62
C ILE A 67 3.13 4.95 -5.35
N GLY A 68 3.29 5.41 -4.11
CA GLY A 68 4.30 6.38 -3.74
C GLY A 68 5.72 5.89 -4.03
N MET A 69 6.02 4.65 -3.65
CA MET A 69 7.32 4.01 -3.94
C MET A 69 7.54 3.81 -5.44
N SER A 70 6.51 3.47 -6.21
CA SER A 70 6.59 3.34 -7.66
C SER A 70 6.92 4.69 -8.31
N VAL A 71 6.17 5.75 -7.97
CA VAL A 71 6.38 7.10 -8.54
C VAL A 71 7.78 7.63 -8.25
N ILE A 72 8.27 7.47 -7.01
CA ILE A 72 9.62 7.90 -6.64
C ILE A 72 10.67 7.12 -7.44
N LYS A 73 10.54 5.78 -7.54
CA LYS A 73 11.48 4.95 -8.30
C LYS A 73 11.49 5.24 -9.80
N TYR A 74 10.34 5.55 -10.40
CA TYR A 74 10.25 5.94 -11.81
C TYR A 74 10.82 7.35 -12.06
N ARG A 75 10.73 8.26 -11.09
CA ARG A 75 11.30 9.62 -11.20
C ARG A 75 12.82 9.64 -11.05
N GLU A 76 13.36 8.84 -10.13
CA GLU A 76 14.81 8.75 -9.90
C GLU A 76 15.52 7.96 -11.01
N GLY A 77 14.83 7.02 -11.65
CA GLY A 77 15.35 6.29 -12.81
C GLY A 77 16.42 5.24 -12.43
N PHE A 78 17.24 4.89 -13.42
CA PHE A 78 18.28 3.86 -13.30
C PHE A 78 19.65 4.50 -13.38
N ILE A 79 20.60 4.00 -12.58
CA ILE A 79 22.00 4.39 -12.69
C ILE A 79 22.78 3.32 -13.45
N PHE A 80 23.70 3.77 -14.30
CA PHE A 80 24.64 2.90 -14.97
C PHE A 80 25.86 2.73 -14.06
N THR A 81 26.00 1.55 -13.46
CA THR A 81 27.20 1.23 -12.67
C THR A 81 28.38 0.99 -13.62
N PRO A 82 29.61 1.39 -13.27
CA PRO A 82 30.80 1.17 -14.11
C PRO A 82 31.02 -0.29 -14.55
N ASP A 83 30.40 -1.26 -13.87
CA ASP A 83 30.40 -2.69 -14.22
C ASP A 83 29.42 -3.08 -15.35
N GLY A 84 28.78 -2.11 -16.02
CA GLY A 84 27.85 -2.36 -17.13
C GLY A 84 26.48 -2.91 -16.71
N LYS A 85 26.17 -2.87 -15.41
CA LYS A 85 24.89 -3.34 -14.86
C LYS A 85 23.91 -2.20 -14.67
N PHE A 86 22.66 -2.43 -15.06
CA PHE A 86 21.54 -1.55 -14.77
C PHE A 86 21.03 -1.83 -13.36
N LEU A 87 21.24 -0.89 -12.45
CA LEU A 87 20.76 -0.98 -11.08
C LEU A 87 19.75 0.16 -10.81
N PRO A 88 18.65 -0.12 -10.10
CA PRO A 88 17.77 0.93 -9.63
C PRO A 88 18.56 1.85 -8.71
N MET A 89 18.38 3.16 -8.87
CA MET A 89 19.13 4.16 -8.11
C MET A 89 18.99 3.89 -6.59
N PRO A 90 20.10 3.78 -5.86
CA PRO A 90 20.06 3.49 -4.43
C PRO A 90 19.49 4.70 -3.69
N VAL A 91 18.74 4.45 -2.62
CA VAL A 91 18.03 5.48 -1.82
C VAL A 91 18.94 6.59 -1.30
N GLN A 92 20.24 6.30 -1.15
CA GLN A 92 21.26 7.26 -0.71
C GLN A 92 21.55 8.36 -1.74
N LEU A 93 21.35 8.06 -3.03
CA LEU A 93 21.58 8.98 -4.13
C LEU A 93 20.33 9.76 -4.54
N TYR A 94 19.16 9.46 -3.95
CA TYR A 94 17.92 10.14 -4.29
C TYR A 94 18.01 11.65 -4.09
N HIS A 95 17.38 12.38 -4.99
CA HIS A 95 17.25 13.83 -4.88
C HIS A 95 16.59 14.18 -3.52
N GLU A 96 17.11 15.18 -2.80
CA GLU A 96 16.72 15.44 -1.40
C GLU A 96 15.20 15.47 -1.10
N PRO A 97 14.35 16.19 -1.87
CA PRO A 97 12.90 16.11 -1.77
C PRO A 97 12.35 14.68 -1.86
N ASN A 98 12.82 13.86 -2.79
CA ASN A 98 12.31 12.50 -2.98
C ASN A 98 12.80 11.57 -1.86
N ARG A 99 14.01 11.81 -1.34
CA ARG A 99 14.55 11.08 -0.18
C ARG A 99 13.74 11.34 1.09
N ALA A 100 13.27 12.56 1.30
CA ALA A 100 12.44 12.93 2.45
C ALA A 100 11.09 12.18 2.48
N TRP A 101 10.54 11.83 1.31
CA TRP A 101 9.29 11.08 1.18
C TRP A 101 9.42 9.57 1.48
N VAL A 102 10.63 9.01 1.50
CA VAL A 102 10.83 7.58 1.76
C VAL A 102 10.49 7.20 3.20
N LEU A 103 10.88 8.04 4.18
CA LEU A 103 10.56 7.81 5.60
C LEU A 103 9.04 7.77 5.90
N PRO A 104 8.24 8.78 5.51
CA PRO A 104 6.80 8.74 5.76
C PRO A 104 6.11 7.57 5.04
N LEU A 105 6.55 7.20 3.83
CA LEU A 105 6.04 6.00 3.15
C LEU A 105 6.37 4.72 3.95
N GLN A 106 7.56 4.62 4.53
CA GLN A 106 7.91 3.50 5.40
C GLN A 106 7.00 3.42 6.64
N PHE A 107 6.66 4.57 7.25
CA PHE A 107 5.71 4.59 8.36
C PHE A 107 4.30 4.14 7.93
N VAL A 108 3.83 4.59 6.76
CA VAL A 108 2.55 4.14 6.18
C VAL A 108 2.54 2.62 6.01
N PHE A 109 3.64 2.04 5.53
CA PHE A 109 3.78 0.59 5.43
C PHE A 109 3.73 -0.10 6.80
N SER A 110 4.41 0.43 7.81
CA SER A 110 4.36 -0.11 9.18
C SER A 110 2.95 -0.07 9.77
N PHE A 111 2.20 1.03 9.56
CA PHE A 111 0.80 1.11 10.00
C PHE A 111 -0.11 0.15 9.23
N ALA A 112 0.09 0.01 7.92
CA ALA A 112 -0.65 -0.96 7.10
C ALA A 112 -0.44 -2.38 7.62
N TRP A 113 0.82 -2.73 7.90
CA TRP A 113 1.20 -4.05 8.43
C TRP A 113 0.64 -4.30 9.84
N ALA A 114 0.62 -3.26 10.70
CA ALA A 114 0.05 -3.35 12.05
C ALA A 114 -1.48 -3.55 12.05
N LEU A 115 -2.17 -3.11 10.99
CA LEU A 115 -3.60 -3.32 10.80
C LEU A 115 -3.93 -4.67 10.15
N GLU A 116 -2.95 -5.35 9.55
CA GLU A 116 -3.17 -6.67 8.95
C GLU A 116 -3.11 -7.83 9.97
N GLN A 117 -2.45 -7.62 11.12
CA GLN A 117 -2.37 -8.59 12.24
C GLN A 117 -3.60 -8.58 13.15
#